data_AF-A0A2V8YIZ8-F1
#
_entry.id   AF-A0A2V8YIZ8-F1
#
_cell.length_a   1.000
_cell.length_b   1.000
_cell.length_c   1.000
_cell.angle_alpha   90.00
_cell.angle_beta   90.00
_cell.angle_gamma   90.00
#
_symmetry.space_group_name_H-M   'P 1'
#
loop_
_entity.id
_entity.type
_entity.pdbx_description
1 polymer ?
#
loop_
_entity_poly.entity_id
_entity_poly.type
_entity_poly.pdbx_seq_one_letter_code
_entity_poly.pdbx_strand_id
1 'polypeptide(L)'
;LYASGSQVVQDFYNRRGEKGIASFDFPHFLKLTWICELPFGHGKKWVNTSGPLNRLVSGWQVTAIQNYFSGDPLVITSSLDPNNFALPMNGIRADIVPGVPQKLPSSGLDVSNGTPYLNPAAFADPPTSPGGQPLRIGNSPGFLTHTRGPGHSSEDFGIV
;
A
#
# COMPACT_ATOMS: atom_id res chain seq x y z
N LEU A 1 -11.38 -2.16 15.41
CA LEU A 1 -10.23 -1.51 14.75
C LEU A 1 -10.37 -1.59 13.24
N TYR A 2 -10.03 -0.51 12.52
CA TYR A 2 -9.99 -0.49 11.06
C TYR A 2 -8.74 0.26 10.55
N ALA A 3 -8.37 0.03 9.29
CA ALA A 3 -7.25 0.71 8.64
C ALA A 3 -7.75 1.76 7.63
N SER A 4 -7.08 2.90 7.54
CA SER A 4 -7.42 4.02 6.64
C SER A 4 -6.16 4.58 5.95
N GLY A 5 -6.31 5.06 4.71
CA GLY A 5 -5.29 5.83 4.00
C GLY A 5 -5.36 7.35 4.23
N SER A 6 -6.33 7.80 5.05
CA SER A 6 -6.49 9.20 5.45
C SER A 6 -6.34 9.34 6.96
N GLN A 7 -5.53 10.31 7.38
CA GLN A 7 -5.34 10.67 8.78
C GLN A 7 -6.24 11.84 9.14
N VAL A 8 -6.84 11.76 10.33
CA VAL A 8 -7.49 12.90 10.97
C VAL A 8 -6.71 13.31 12.21
N VAL A 9 -6.73 14.61 12.52
CA VAL A 9 -6.10 15.16 13.72
C VAL A 9 -6.76 14.54 14.94
N GLN A 10 -5.95 13.89 15.79
CA GLN A 10 -6.41 13.26 17.02
C GLN A 10 -6.44 14.28 18.17
N ASP A 11 -5.43 15.16 18.24
CA ASP A 11 -5.36 16.22 19.25
C ASP A 11 -5.15 17.62 18.62
N PHE A 12 -6.19 18.45 18.68
CA PHE A 12 -6.17 19.82 18.17
C PHE A 12 -5.26 20.76 18.97
N TYR A 13 -5.04 20.46 20.26
CA TYR A 13 -4.23 21.26 21.16
C TYR A 13 -2.74 20.86 21.10
N ASN A 14 -2.43 19.64 20.64
CA ASN A 14 -1.06 19.14 20.48
C ASN A 14 -0.73 18.70 19.05
N ARG A 15 -0.56 19.68 18.14
CA ARG A 15 -0.15 19.42 16.75
C ARG A 15 1.23 18.79 16.60
N ARG A 16 2.10 18.86 17.62
CA ARG A 16 3.43 18.23 17.55
C ARG A 16 3.30 16.70 17.51
N GLY A 17 2.29 16.14 18.18
CA GLY A 17 1.99 14.71 18.16
C GLY A 17 1.42 14.20 16.83
N GLU A 18 1.03 15.09 15.92
CA GLU A 18 0.51 14.73 14.60
C GLU A 18 1.59 14.68 13.51
N LYS A 19 2.83 15.08 13.82
CA LYS A 19 3.93 15.03 12.86
C LYS A 19 4.30 13.58 12.55
N GLY A 20 4.27 13.22 11.28
CA GLY A 20 4.60 11.90 10.79
C GLY A 20 4.91 11.92 9.30
N ILE A 21 4.93 10.72 8.70
CA ILE A 21 5.03 10.58 7.24
C ILE A 21 3.79 11.13 6.56
N ALA A 22 3.93 11.61 5.32
CA ALA A 22 2.82 12.09 4.53
C ALA A 22 1.96 10.92 3.99
N SER A 23 0.70 11.17 3.67
CA SER A 23 -0.19 10.17 3.07
C SER A 23 0.27 9.67 1.69
N PHE A 24 1.10 10.44 1.00
CA PHE A 24 1.69 10.12 -0.31
C PHE A 24 3.19 9.78 -0.21
N ASP A 25 3.65 9.40 0.97
CA ASP A 25 5.03 8.97 1.16
C ASP A 25 5.21 7.55 0.62
N PHE A 26 5.83 7.43 -0.55
CA PHE A 26 6.15 6.15 -1.20
C PHE A 26 7.69 5.99 -1.32
N PRO A 27 8.33 5.19 -0.45
CA PRO A 27 9.79 5.11 -0.37
C PRO A 27 10.48 4.63 -1.66
N HIS A 28 9.85 3.70 -2.38
CA HIS A 28 10.36 3.19 -3.66
C HIS A 28 9.26 3.26 -4.70
N PHE A 29 9.59 3.87 -5.84
CA PHE A 29 8.74 3.94 -7.01
C PHE A 29 9.58 3.70 -8.27
N LEU A 30 9.32 2.58 -8.94
CA LEU A 30 9.99 2.21 -10.18
C LEU A 30 8.97 2.26 -11.32
N LYS A 31 9.31 3.02 -12.35
CA LYS A 31 8.60 3.02 -13.63
C LYS A 31 9.56 2.58 -14.71
N LEU A 32 9.16 1.56 -15.46
CA LEU A 32 9.96 0.99 -16.52
C LEU A 32 9.12 0.98 -17.81
N THR A 33 9.63 1.66 -18.83
CA THR A 33 9.02 1.69 -20.17
C THR A 33 10.07 1.30 -21.18
N TRP A 34 9.76 0.31 -22.01
CA TRP A 34 10.68 -0.14 -23.05
C TRP A 34 9.95 -0.55 -24.32
N ILE A 35 10.68 -0.46 -25.43
CA ILE A 35 10.26 -0.88 -26.75
C ILE A 35 11.38 -1.74 -27.32
N CYS A 36 11.05 -2.94 -27.79
CA CYS A 36 12.01 -3.88 -28.34
C CYS A 36 11.49 -4.42 -29.67
N GLU A 37 12.29 -4.29 -30.72
CA GLU A 37 12.01 -4.97 -32.00
C GLU A 37 12.19 -6.48 -31.86
N LEU A 38 11.20 -7.25 -32.29
CA LEU A 38 11.35 -8.69 -32.36
C LEU A 38 12.37 -9.03 -33.46
N PRO A 39 13.33 -9.95 -33.21
CA PRO A 39 14.36 -10.32 -34.18
C PRO A 39 13.80 -11.33 -35.21
N PHE A 40 12.72 -10.97 -35.87
CA PHE A 40 12.04 -11.71 -36.92
C PHE A 40 12.16 -10.97 -38.26
N GLY A 41 12.30 -11.73 -39.35
CA GLY A 41 12.49 -11.23 -40.69
C GLY A 41 13.88 -11.50 -41.27
N HIS A 42 14.06 -11.11 -42.52
CA HIS A 42 15.26 -11.39 -43.32
C HIS A 42 16.54 -10.88 -42.63
N GLY A 43 17.48 -11.79 -42.38
CA GLY A 43 18.77 -11.48 -41.75
C GLY A 43 18.72 -11.31 -40.23
N LYS A 44 17.58 -11.54 -39.58
CA LYS A 44 17.45 -11.50 -38.11
C LYS A 44 17.69 -12.88 -37.48
N LYS A 45 18.01 -12.88 -36.18
CA LYS A 45 18.58 -14.04 -35.46
C LYS A 45 17.58 -15.18 -35.21
N TRP A 46 16.29 -14.91 -35.02
CA TRP A 46 15.34 -15.94 -34.56
C TRP A 46 14.48 -16.52 -35.66
N VAL A 47 13.91 -15.68 -36.54
CA VAL A 47 13.12 -16.15 -37.70
C VAL A 47 13.68 -15.50 -38.94
N ASN A 48 14.57 -16.21 -39.63
CA ASN A 48 15.17 -15.75 -40.88
C ASN A 48 14.41 -16.37 -42.06
N THR A 49 13.41 -15.65 -42.56
CA THR A 49 12.62 -16.06 -43.73
C THR A 49 12.87 -15.13 -44.91
N SER A 50 13.07 -15.72 -46.08
CA SER A 50 13.13 -15.03 -47.37
C SER A 50 11.81 -15.19 -48.15
N GLY A 51 11.48 -14.22 -49.01
CA GLY A 51 10.29 -14.29 -49.88
C GLY A 51 9.03 -13.64 -49.29
N PRO A 52 7.83 -13.95 -49.81
CA PRO A 52 6.57 -13.27 -49.44
C PRO A 52 6.26 -13.33 -47.95
N LEU A 53 6.66 -14.42 -47.29
CA LEU A 53 6.45 -14.65 -45.86
C LEU A 53 7.21 -13.65 -44.97
N ASN A 54 8.32 -13.09 -45.47
CA ASN A 54 9.12 -12.08 -44.77
C ASN A 54 8.29 -10.84 -44.42
N ARG A 55 7.38 -10.41 -45.31
CA ARG A 55 6.53 -9.24 -45.06
C ARG A 55 5.56 -9.42 -43.89
N LEU A 56 5.18 -10.65 -43.56
CA LEU A 56 4.25 -10.95 -42.46
C LEU A 56 4.95 -11.05 -41.10
N VAL A 57 6.23 -11.41 -41.10
CA VAL A 57 6.99 -11.66 -39.86
C VAL A 57 8.01 -10.55 -39.55
N SER A 58 8.20 -9.57 -40.43
CA SER A 58 9.11 -8.44 -40.21
C SER A 58 8.41 -7.24 -39.58
N GLY A 59 9.12 -6.51 -38.72
CA GLY A 59 8.68 -5.19 -38.25
C GLY A 59 7.91 -5.18 -36.93
N TRP A 60 7.67 -6.36 -36.34
CA TRP A 60 7.01 -6.48 -35.05
C TRP A 60 7.81 -5.81 -33.93
N GLN A 61 7.12 -5.01 -33.12
CA GLN A 61 7.68 -4.36 -31.94
C GLN A 61 6.87 -4.74 -30.70
N VAL A 62 7.56 -5.13 -29.65
CA VAL A 62 6.96 -5.30 -28.32
C VAL A 62 7.18 -4.03 -27.53
N THR A 63 6.11 -3.50 -26.95
CA THR A 63 6.13 -2.37 -26.04
C THR A 63 5.72 -2.84 -24.65
N ALA A 64 6.27 -2.22 -23.61
CA ALA A 64 5.85 -2.51 -22.24
C ALA A 64 5.90 -1.27 -21.37
N ILE A 65 4.94 -1.16 -20.45
CA ILE A 65 4.86 -0.16 -19.38
C ILE A 65 4.66 -0.92 -18.07
N GLN A 66 5.62 -0.78 -17.16
CA GLN A 66 5.61 -1.46 -15.87
C GLN A 66 5.78 -0.44 -14.74
N ASN A 67 4.90 -0.49 -13.75
CA ASN A 67 4.90 0.39 -12.60
C ASN A 67 4.94 -0.47 -11.34
N TYR A 68 5.89 -0.18 -10.45
CA TYR A 68 6.03 -0.85 -9.15
C TYR A 68 6.20 0.20 -8.07
N PHE A 69 5.31 0.24 -7.09
CA PHE A 69 5.43 1.16 -5.95
C PHE A 69 5.27 0.47 -4.61
N SER A 70 5.95 1.04 -3.63
CA SER A 70 5.79 0.67 -2.22
C SER A 70 4.33 0.82 -1.79
N GLY A 71 3.93 0.08 -0.77
CA GLY A 71 2.55 0.15 -0.28
C GLY A 71 2.21 1.44 0.45
N ASP A 72 0.91 1.69 0.54
CA ASP A 72 0.37 2.91 1.12
C ASP A 72 0.72 3.06 2.61
N PRO A 73 0.95 4.29 3.08
CA PRO A 73 0.90 4.62 4.50
C PRO A 73 -0.44 4.19 5.12
N LEU A 74 -0.40 3.55 6.29
CA LEU A 74 -1.60 3.05 6.98
C LEU A 74 -1.83 3.77 8.30
N VAL A 75 -3.09 4.13 8.58
CA VAL A 75 -3.57 4.59 9.88
C VAL A 75 -4.43 3.50 10.49
N ILE A 76 -4.21 3.15 11.77
CA ILE A 76 -5.09 2.21 12.48
C ILE A 76 -5.94 2.99 13.49
N THR A 77 -7.24 2.90 13.33
CA THR A 77 -8.23 3.59 14.16
C THR A 77 -8.91 2.64 15.13
N SER A 78 -9.13 3.17 16.33
CA SER A 78 -9.89 2.56 17.41
C SER A 78 -11.33 2.25 16.97
N SER A 79 -11.93 1.22 17.58
CA SER A 79 -13.37 0.93 17.45
C SER A 79 -14.25 1.88 18.26
N LEU A 80 -13.64 2.70 19.12
CA LEU A 80 -14.34 3.52 20.12
C LEU A 80 -15.07 4.69 19.43
N ASP A 81 -16.30 4.95 19.88
CA ASP A 81 -17.20 5.96 19.28
C ASP A 81 -16.66 7.39 19.47
N PRO A 82 -16.37 8.13 18.37
CA PRO A 82 -15.93 9.52 18.43
C PRO A 82 -16.95 10.46 19.08
N ASN A 83 -18.25 10.15 19.00
CA ASN A 83 -19.32 11.01 19.51
C ASN A 83 -19.44 11.01 21.05
N ASN A 84 -18.74 10.08 21.70
CA ASN A 84 -18.70 9.97 23.15
C ASN A 84 -17.60 10.84 23.78
N PHE A 85 -16.89 11.65 22.97
CA PHE A 85 -15.86 12.57 23.45
C PHE A 85 -16.38 13.99 23.65
N ALA A 86 -16.13 14.54 24.84
CA ALA A 86 -16.25 15.98 25.12
C ALA A 86 -15.10 16.82 24.50
N LEU A 87 -14.34 16.25 23.58
CA LEU A 87 -13.28 16.88 22.81
C LEU A 87 -13.69 16.83 21.34
N PRO A 88 -13.49 17.90 20.54
CA PRO A 88 -13.79 17.86 19.12
C PRO A 88 -12.72 17.00 18.43
N MET A 89 -12.85 15.68 18.44
CA MET A 89 -11.92 14.75 17.80
C MET A 89 -12.65 13.87 16.80
N ASN A 90 -12.04 13.69 15.62
CA ASN A 90 -12.63 12.94 14.52
C ASN A 90 -12.22 11.46 14.54
N GLY A 91 -12.27 10.86 15.73
CA GLY A 91 -11.85 9.49 15.99
C GLY A 91 -10.48 9.39 16.68
N ILE A 92 -10.25 8.23 17.31
CA ILE A 92 -9.04 7.95 18.09
C ILE A 92 -8.27 6.84 17.38
N ARG A 93 -6.95 6.96 17.29
CA ARG A 93 -6.10 5.91 16.76
C ARG A 93 -5.97 4.75 17.75
N ALA A 94 -5.59 3.57 17.27
CA ALA A 94 -5.33 2.43 18.13
C ALA A 94 -4.06 2.64 18.96
N ASP A 95 -3.89 1.84 20.01
CA ASP A 95 -2.60 1.62 20.66
C ASP A 95 -1.81 0.54 19.92
N ILE A 96 -0.49 0.73 19.79
CA ILE A 96 0.45 -0.32 19.35
C ILE A 96 0.86 -1.12 20.58
N VAL A 97 0.71 -2.45 20.50
CA VAL A 97 1.17 -3.38 21.53
C VAL A 97 2.69 -3.59 21.38
N PRO A 98 3.52 -3.21 22.38
CA PRO A 98 4.97 -3.34 22.26
C PRO A 98 5.41 -4.80 22.11
N GLY A 99 6.38 -5.04 21.22
CA GLY A 99 6.96 -6.37 21.00
C GLY A 99 6.11 -7.32 20.15
N VAL A 100 4.90 -6.92 19.73
CA VAL A 100 4.07 -7.72 18.83
C VAL A 100 4.30 -7.30 17.37
N PRO A 101 4.64 -8.24 16.46
CA PRO A 101 4.80 -7.92 15.04
C PRO A 101 3.51 -7.35 14.45
N GLN A 102 3.59 -6.20 13.76
CA GLN A 102 2.42 -5.52 13.17
C GLN A 102 1.89 -6.18 11.90
N LYS A 103 2.70 -7.02 11.25
CA LYS A 103 2.33 -7.81 10.07
C LYS A 103 2.31 -9.29 10.43
N LEU A 104 1.38 -10.02 9.84
CA LEU A 104 1.43 -11.47 9.89
C LEU A 104 2.51 -11.98 8.92
N PRO A 105 3.20 -13.08 9.27
CA PRO A 105 4.07 -13.75 8.32
C PRO A 105 3.19 -14.30 7.19
N SER A 106 3.31 -13.73 5.99
CA SER A 106 2.53 -14.17 4.82
C SER A 106 3.45 -14.73 3.75
N SER A 107 3.03 -15.84 3.12
CA SER A 107 3.67 -16.44 1.95
C SER A 107 3.12 -15.87 0.64
N GLY A 108 2.59 -14.65 0.68
CA GLY A 108 1.81 -14.05 -0.40
C GLY A 108 0.60 -13.29 0.15
N LEU A 109 0.13 -12.30 -0.60
CA LEU A 109 -1.10 -11.60 -0.30
C LEU A 109 -2.13 -11.99 -1.37
N ASP A 110 -3.19 -12.65 -0.94
CA ASP A 110 -4.35 -12.91 -1.77
C ASP A 110 -5.41 -11.84 -1.48
N VAL A 111 -5.45 -10.83 -2.34
CA VAL A 111 -6.47 -9.77 -2.32
C VAL A 111 -7.85 -10.26 -2.78
N SER A 112 -7.93 -11.42 -3.44
CA SER A 112 -9.20 -11.99 -3.91
C SER A 112 -9.90 -12.83 -2.84
N ASN A 113 -9.14 -13.62 -2.06
CA ASN A 113 -9.67 -14.44 -0.98
C ASN A 113 -9.50 -13.83 0.42
N GLY A 114 -8.83 -12.68 0.53
CA GLY A 114 -8.75 -11.90 1.76
C GLY A 114 -7.79 -12.48 2.80
N THR A 115 -6.54 -12.73 2.43
CA THR A 115 -5.52 -13.12 3.42
C THR A 115 -5.23 -11.98 4.40
N PRO A 116 -5.33 -12.20 5.73
CA PRO A 116 -4.99 -11.20 6.72
C PRO A 116 -3.53 -10.76 6.60
N TYR A 117 -3.32 -9.45 6.41
CA TYR A 117 -1.99 -8.86 6.26
C TYR A 117 -1.47 -8.26 7.56
N LEU A 118 -2.30 -7.47 8.21
CA LEU A 118 -2.00 -6.88 9.52
C LEU A 118 -2.28 -7.90 10.61
N ASN A 119 -1.43 -7.91 11.64
CA ASN A 119 -1.65 -8.70 12.83
C ASN A 119 -2.60 -7.94 13.77
N PRO A 120 -3.85 -8.41 14.00
CA PRO A 120 -4.77 -7.72 14.88
C PRO A 120 -4.25 -7.63 16.32
N ALA A 121 -3.44 -8.60 16.78
CA ALA A 121 -2.89 -8.60 18.13
C ALA A 121 -1.84 -7.49 18.37
N ALA A 122 -1.34 -6.85 17.30
CA ALA A 122 -0.40 -5.73 17.42
C ALA A 122 -1.10 -4.40 17.70
N PHE A 123 -2.42 -4.36 17.62
CA PHE A 123 -3.21 -3.16 17.77
C PHE A 123 -4.33 -3.38 18.79
N ALA A 124 -4.52 -2.42 19.69
CA ALA A 124 -5.56 -2.49 20.71
C ALA A 124 -6.35 -1.19 20.77
N ASP A 125 -7.61 -1.28 21.20
CA ASP A 125 -8.36 -0.09 21.60
C ASP A 125 -7.68 0.52 22.86
N PRO A 126 -7.54 1.86 22.93
CA PRO A 126 -7.03 2.50 24.14
C PRO A 126 -7.88 2.16 25.38
N PRO A 127 -7.30 2.15 26.59
CA PRO A 127 -8.02 1.76 27.81
C PRO A 127 -9.27 2.62 28.05
N THR A 128 -10.35 1.97 28.45
CA THR A 128 -11.64 2.59 28.74
C THR A 128 -11.98 2.53 30.22
N SER A 129 -12.79 3.48 30.68
CA SER A 129 -13.46 3.43 31.97
C SER A 129 -14.52 2.33 31.97
N PRO A 130 -15.05 1.93 33.15
CA PRO A 130 -16.18 0.99 33.23
C PRO A 130 -17.41 1.44 32.44
N GLY A 131 -17.57 2.75 32.18
CA GLY A 131 -18.63 3.32 31.35
C GLY A 131 -18.30 3.39 29.86
N GLY A 132 -17.24 2.72 29.40
CA GLY A 132 -16.83 2.67 27.99
C GLY A 132 -16.12 3.93 27.49
N GLN A 133 -15.77 4.87 28.38
CA GLN A 133 -15.11 6.13 28.02
C GLN A 133 -13.60 5.94 27.93
N PRO A 134 -12.93 6.21 26.80
CA PRO A 134 -11.49 6.03 26.73
C PRO A 134 -10.77 7.01 27.66
N LEU A 135 -9.81 6.49 28.44
CA LEU A 135 -9.07 7.22 29.46
C LEU A 135 -7.95 8.07 28.88
N ARG A 136 -7.56 7.79 27.63
CA ARG A 136 -6.58 8.54 26.85
C ARG A 136 -6.80 8.34 25.35
N ILE A 137 -6.15 9.18 24.57
CA ILE A 137 -5.98 8.98 23.13
C ILE A 137 -5.01 7.83 22.83
N GLY A 138 -5.07 7.27 21.63
CA GLY A 138 -4.18 6.20 21.19
C GLY A 138 -2.74 6.66 20.94
N ASN A 139 -1.81 5.74 21.12
CA ASN A 139 -0.37 5.98 21.03
C ASN A 139 0.23 5.72 19.63
N SER A 140 -0.55 5.17 18.69
CA SER A 140 -0.04 4.96 17.32
C SER A 140 0.16 6.29 16.59
N PRO A 141 1.16 6.37 15.70
CA PRO A 141 1.40 7.56 14.89
C PRO A 141 0.26 7.79 13.91
N GLY A 142 0.19 9.01 13.39
CA GLY A 142 -0.73 9.41 12.34
C GLY A 142 -0.77 8.45 11.15
N PHE A 143 0.41 8.01 10.71
CA PHE A 143 0.62 6.89 9.80
C PHE A 143 1.73 6.00 10.36
N LEU A 144 1.57 4.67 10.24
CA LEU A 144 2.59 3.71 10.64
C LEU A 144 3.88 3.91 9.83
N THR A 145 4.99 4.15 10.53
CA THR A 145 6.27 4.53 9.92
C THR A 145 6.95 3.37 9.19
N HIS A 146 6.88 2.17 9.77
CA HIS A 146 7.57 0.97 9.25
C HIS A 146 6.60 -0.07 8.65
N THR A 147 5.31 0.05 8.95
CA THR A 147 4.28 -0.91 8.52
C THR A 147 3.36 -0.26 7.54
N ARG A 148 3.63 -0.51 6.26
CA ARG A 148 2.82 -0.07 5.12
C ARG A 148 1.91 -1.17 4.64
N GLY A 149 0.93 -0.78 3.82
CA GLY A 149 0.12 -1.72 3.06
C GLY A 149 0.93 -2.55 2.07
N PRO A 150 0.26 -3.44 1.35
CA PRO A 150 0.82 -4.17 0.22
C PRO A 150 1.41 -3.23 -0.83
N GLY A 151 2.51 -3.64 -1.46
CA GLY A 151 3.02 -2.96 -2.65
C GLY A 151 2.07 -3.11 -3.83
N HIS A 152 2.16 -2.18 -4.77
CA HIS A 152 1.34 -2.15 -5.97
C HIS A 152 2.19 -2.41 -7.20
N SER A 153 1.61 -3.13 -8.16
CA SER A 153 2.22 -3.42 -9.45
C SER A 153 1.19 -3.32 -10.56
N SER A 154 1.59 -2.73 -11.68
CA SER A 154 0.80 -2.70 -12.91
C SER A 154 1.73 -2.89 -14.09
N GLU A 155 1.40 -3.84 -14.96
CA GLU A 155 2.19 -4.18 -16.15
C GLU A 155 1.26 -4.24 -17.36
N ASP A 156 1.62 -3.51 -18.40
CA ASP A 156 0.93 -3.47 -19.69
C ASP A 156 1.93 -3.80 -20.79
N PHE A 157 1.51 -4.64 -21.73
CA PHE A 157 2.31 -5.13 -22.84
C PHE A 157 1.55 -4.95 -24.15
N GLY A 158 2.20 -4.33 -25.13
CA GLY A 158 1.69 -4.15 -26.47
C GLY A 158 2.55 -4.85 -27.50
N ILE A 159 1.92 -5.20 -28.62
CA ILE A 159 2.61 -5.64 -29.83
C ILE A 159 2.08 -4.86 -31.02
N VAL A 160 2.97 -4.32 -31.84
CA VAL A 160 2.67 -3.50 -33.02
C VAL A 160 3.37 -4.08 -34.24
#